data_AF-R4LHB3-F1
#
_entry.id   AF-R4LHB3-F1
#
_cell.length_a   1.000
_cell.length_b   1.000
_cell.length_c   1.000
_cell.angle_alpha   90.00
_cell.angle_beta   90.00
_cell.angle_gamma   90.00
#
_symmetry.space_group_name_H-M   'P 1'
#
loop_
_entity.id
_entity.type
_entity.pdbx_description
1 polymer ?
#
loop_
_entity_poly.entity_id
_entity_poly.type
_entity_poly.pdbx_seq_one_letter_code
_entity_poly.pdbx_strand_id
1 'polypeptide(L)' 'MAQRVIAMHREHEKAEQSRRRLTEAGIPAAPTLAAGRYDLLVDAELADRAVRALATGGHAGNQPAGPGREKQPGDMTVA' A
#
# COMPACT_ATOMS: atom_id res chain seq x y z
N MET A 1 8.32 2.83 13.27
CA MET A 1 7.15 3.09 12.41
C MET A 1 7.16 2.05 11.30
N ALA A 2 6.16 1.18 11.24
CA ALA A 2 6.06 0.13 10.23
C ALA A 2 5.31 0.68 9.02
N GLN A 3 5.91 0.62 7.84
CA GLN A 3 5.28 1.08 6.59
C GLN A 3 4.73 -0.11 5.81
N ARG A 4 3.62 0.12 5.11
CA ARG A 4 2.90 -0.91 4.36
C ARG A 4 2.50 -0.43 2.98
N VAL A 5 2.70 -1.30 1.99
CA VAL A 5 2.28 -1.04 0.61
C VAL A 5 0.77 -1.27 0.49
N ILE A 6 0.04 -0.27 0.02
CA ILE A 6 -1.42 -0.33 -0.17
C ILE A 6 -1.85 -0.34 -1.64
N ALA A 7 -1.00 0.13 -2.54
CA ALA A 7 -1.27 0.17 -3.97
C ALA A 7 0.02 0.10 -4.76
N MET A 8 -0.04 -0.52 -5.93
CA MET A 8 1.08 -0.67 -6.86
C MET A 8 0.65 -0.15 -8.23
N HIS A 9 1.37 0.84 -8.75
CA HIS A 9 1.10 1.46 -10.04
C HIS A 9 2.28 1.27 -10.98
N ARG A 10 2.03 0.93 -12.24
CA ARG A 10 3.09 0.92 -13.27
C ARG A 10 3.36 2.31 -13.83
N GLU A 11 2.37 3.20 -13.72
CA GLU A 11 2.40 4.55 -14.28
C GLU A 11 2.64 5.57 -13.14
N HIS A 12 3.60 6.46 -13.34
CA HIS A 12 3.92 7.52 -12.38
C HIS A 12 2.71 8.42 -12.08
N GLU A 13 1.95 8.80 -13.13
CA GLU A 13 0.79 9.67 -12.99
C GLU A 13 -0.32 9.06 -12.11
N LYS A 14 -0.57 7.75 -12.25
CA LYS A 14 -1.55 7.06 -11.41
C LYS A 14 -1.10 6.93 -9.95
N ALA A 15 0.21 6.76 -9.73
CA ALA A 15 0.79 6.74 -8.40
C ALA A 15 0.65 8.10 -7.71
N GLU A 16 0.95 9.19 -8.43
CA GLU A 16 0.79 10.56 -7.94
C GLU A 16 -0.67 10.94 -7.69
N GLN A 17 -1.59 10.51 -8.56
CA GLN A 17 -3.02 10.73 -8.37
C GLN A 17 -3.53 10.03 -7.11
N SER A 18 -3.12 8.79 -6.89
CA SER A 18 -3.48 8.03 -5.69
C SER A 18 -2.83 8.61 -4.44
N ARG A 19 -1.57 9.07 -4.53
CA ARG A 19 -0.89 9.82 -3.46
C ARG A 19 -1.64 11.09 -3.09
N ARG A 20 -2.07 11.89 -4.08
CA ARG A 20 -2.84 13.12 -3.84
C ARG A 20 -4.12 12.83 -3.07
N ARG A 21 -4.89 11.80 -3.47
CA ARG A 21 -6.11 11.43 -2.76
C ARG A 21 -5.86 11.00 -1.31
N LEU A 22 -4.75 10.31 -1.05
CA LEU A 22 -4.35 9.95 0.30
C LEU A 22 -3.98 11.19 1.12
N THR A 23 -3.23 12.12 0.54
CA THR A 23 -2.92 13.42 1.17
C THR A 23 -4.20 14.22 1.46
N GLU A 24 -5.17 14.26 0.54
CA GLU A 24 -6.48 14.89 0.74
C GLU A 24 -7.29 14.22 1.85
N ALA A 25 -7.14 12.90 2.02
CA ALA A 25 -7.72 12.16 3.14
C ALA A 25 -6.96 12.35 4.48
N GLY A 26 -5.89 13.15 4.49
CA GLY A 26 -5.03 13.38 5.66
C GLY A 26 -4.13 12.19 5.99
N ILE A 27 -3.81 11.35 4.99
CA ILE A 27 -3.00 10.15 5.13
C ILE A 27 -1.65 10.40 4.44
N PRO A 28 -0.53 10.46 5.19
CA PRO A 28 0.79 10.58 4.60
C PRO A 28 1.15 9.31 3.84
N ALA A 29 1.29 9.43 2.51
CA ALA A 29 1.69 8.35 1.62
C ALA A 29 2.99 8.71 0.89
N ALA A 30 3.93 7.76 0.85
CA ALA A 30 5.20 7.87 0.17
C ALA A 30 5.21 6.96 -1.07
N PRO A 31 5.38 7.51 -2.29
CA PRO A 31 5.61 6.69 -3.47
C PRO A 31 7.06 6.19 -3.43
N THR A 32 7.25 4.90 -3.63
CA THR A 32 8.57 4.29 -3.83
C THR A 32 8.64 3.62 -5.18
N LEU A 33 9.77 3.75 -5.87
CA LEU A 33 10.00 3.05 -7.12
C LEU A 33 10.71 1.74 -6.80
N ALA A 34 9.98 0.62 -6.82
CA ALA A 34 10.53 -0.70 -6.60
C ALA A 34 10.36 -1.55 -7.88
N ALA A 35 11.45 -2.13 -8.38
CA ALA A 35 11.44 -3.03 -9.53
C ALA A 35 10.68 -2.50 -10.77
N GLY A 36 10.77 -1.19 -11.04
CA GLY A 36 10.08 -0.53 -12.16
C GLY A 36 8.58 -0.29 -11.95
N ARG A 37 8.10 -0.35 -10.70
CA ARG A 37 6.72 -0.02 -10.32
C ARG A 37 6.73 0.98 -9.17
N TYR A 38 5.72 1.84 -9.15
CA TYR A 38 5.47 2.81 -8.11
C TYR A 38 4.57 2.20 -7.04
N ASP A 39 5.16 1.83 -5.92
CA ASP A 39 4.44 1.34 -4.76
C ASP A 39 4.09 2.52 -3.84
N LEU A 40 2.85 2.57 -3.35
CA LEU A 40 2.43 3.55 -2.36
C LEU A 40 2.53 2.95 -0.97
N LEU A 41 3.45 3.50 -0.19
CA LEU A 41 3.68 3.16 1.20
C LEU A 41 2.90 4.13 2.09
N VAL A 42 2.21 3.59 3.09
CA VAL A 42 1.59 4.36 4.18
C VAL A 42 1.99 3.75 5.51
N ASP A 43 1.76 4.48 6.59
CA ASP A 43 1.92 3.90 7.93
C ASP A 43 0.95 2.72 8.13
N ALA A 44 1.42 1.65 8.77
CA ALA A 44 0.63 0.44 8.99
C ALA A 44 -0.66 0.72 9.80
N GLU A 45 -0.64 1.67 10.73
CA GLU A 45 -1.84 2.07 11.48
C GLU A 45 -2.86 2.80 10.62
N LEU A 46 -2.40 3.50 9.59
CA LEU A 46 -3.25 4.22 8.64
C LEU A 46 -3.59 3.40 7.40
N ALA A 47 -3.02 2.20 7.25
CA ALA A 47 -3.19 1.37 6.05
C ALA A 47 -4.65 0.98 5.81
N ASP A 48 -5.42 0.62 6.83
CA ASP A 48 -6.85 0.29 6.67
C ASP A 48 -7.65 1.51 6.19
N ARG A 49 -7.37 2.68 6.81
CA ARG A 49 -8.00 3.95 6.43
C ARG A 49 -7.64 4.35 5.00
N ALA A 50 -6.40 4.11 4.59
CA ALA A 50 -5.89 4.41 3.27
C ALA A 50 -6.52 3.52 2.20
N VAL A 51 -6.63 2.21 2.46
CA VAL A 51 -7.33 1.27 1.59
C VAL A 51 -8.79 1.65 1.45
N ARG A 52 -9.47 2.03 2.54
CA ARG A 52 -10.85 2.54 2.47
C ARG A 52 -10.96 3.81 1.63
N ALA A 53 -10.08 4.79 1.81
CA ALA A 53 -10.08 6.04 1.05
C ALA A 53 -9.86 5.82 -0.46
N LEU A 54 -9.01 4.85 -0.83
CA LEU A 54 -8.81 4.44 -2.23
C LEU A 54 -10.01 3.66 -2.77
N ALA A 55 -10.65 2.81 -1.94
CA ALA A 55 -11.82 2.02 -2.32
C ALA A 55 -13.07 2.88 -2.57
N THR A 56 -13.36 3.87 -1.71
CA THR A 56 -14.46 4.83 -1.94
C THR A 56 -14.22 5.76 -3.13
N GLY A 57 -12.96 5.93 -3.54
CA GLY A 57 -12.57 6.76 -4.68
C GLY A 57 -12.67 6.08 -6.05
N GLY A 58 -12.95 4.78 -6.14
CA GLY A 58 -13.07 4.07 -7.40
C GLY A 58 -11.75 3.85 -8.14
N HIS A 59 -10.85 3.05 -7.56
CA HIS A 59 -9.79 2.38 -8.33
C HIS A 59 -9.63 0.93 -7.84
N ALA A 60 -10.64 0.11 -8.15
CA ALA A 60 -10.56 -1.34 -8.07
C ALA A 60 -9.67 -1.87 -9.21
N GLY A 61 -8.38 -1.54 -9.16
CA GLY A 61 -7.41 -1.89 -10.19
C GLY A 61 -6.25 -2.77 -9.71
N ASN A 62 -5.99 -2.81 -8.41
CA ASN A 62 -5.04 -3.75 -7.83
C ASN A 62 -5.50 -4.08 -6.42
N GLN A 63 -5.91 -5.33 -6.24
CA GLN A 63 -6.10 -5.95 -4.94
C GLN A 63 -4.93 -5.51 -4.03
N PRO A 64 -5.18 -4.91 -2.84
CA PRO A 64 -4.12 -4.75 -1.89
C PRO A 64 -3.56 -6.16 -1.68
N ALA A 65 -2.27 -6.35 -1.94
CA ALA A 65 -1.59 -7.53 -1.42
C ALA A 65 -1.96 -7.53 0.07
N GLY A 66 -2.73 -8.54 0.49
CA GLY A 66 -3.26 -8.61 1.84
C GLY A 66 -2.12 -8.58 2.87
N PRO A 67 -2.42 -8.65 4.18
CA PRO A 67 -1.38 -8.90 5.18
C PRO A 67 -0.74 -10.24 4.89
N GLY A 68 0.31 -10.24 4.07
CA GLY A 68 0.91 -11.44 3.50
C GLY A 68 2.42 -11.34 3.40
N ARG A 69 3.04 -10.37 4.10
CA ARG A 69 4.48 -10.35 4.35
C ARG A 69 4.78 -9.90 5.77
N GLU A 70 4.07 -10.47 6.73
CA GLU A 70 4.68 -10.72 8.03
C GLU A 70 5.46 -12.02 7.86
N LYS A 71 6.77 -11.93 7.62
CA LYS A 71 7.63 -13.08 7.90
C LYS A 71 7.47 -13.35 9.39
N GLN A 72 6.73 -14.39 9.75
CA GLN A 72 6.83 -14.97 11.09
C GLN A 72 8.12 -15.83 11.07
N PRO A 73 9.17 -15.46 11.80
CA PRO A 73 10.31 -16.34 11.96
C PRO A 73 9.94 -17.42 13.00
N GLY A 74 9.99 -18.68 12.58
CA GLY A 74 9.95 -19.82 13.49
C GLY A 74 8.59 -20.51 13.59
N ASP A 75 8.44 -21.62 12.87
CA ASP A 75 8.12 -22.88 13.53
C ASP A 75 8.74 -24.02 12.71
N MET A 76 9.76 -24.65 13.30
CA MET A 76 10.23 -25.94 12.83
C MET A 76 9.15 -26.96 13.17
N THR A 77 8.47 -27.50 12.17
CA THR A 77 7.85 -28.81 12.33
C THR A 77 8.57 -29.79 11.42
N VAL A 78 9.51 -30.49 12.07
CA VAL A 78 9.96 -31.84 11.69
C VAL A 78 8.78 -32.77 11.91
N ALA A 79 8.38 -33.49 10.85
CA ALA A 79 7.98 -34.90 10.84
C ALA A 79 7.62 -35.32 9.42
#